data_AF-A0A1B8JA26-F1
#
_entry.id   AF-A0A1B8JA26-F1
#
_cell.length_a   1.000
_cell.length_b   1.000
_cell.length_c   1.000
_cell.angle_alpha   90.00
_cell.angle_beta   90.00
_cell.angle_gamma   90.00
#
_symmetry.space_group_name_H-M   'P 1'
#
loop_
_entity.id
_entity.type
_entity.pdbx_description
1 polymer ?
#
loop_
_entity_poly.entity_id
_entity_poly.type
_entity_poly.pdbx_seq_one_letter_code
_entity_poly.pdbx_strand_id
1 'polypeptide(L)'
;MNKNATQTLCTTQIAHAAQIKCATQAKCAIESKHIAESKYAIKSKHAAKSKRAESAGSAQNENLFFVFIALFSALMIFGVPILHADSTASESSAESKSQESQNLDSSAQNSQNAALANISQDFSALQSPVKISIQSIDEKSQIATIAALDLRVGETGIVRHRFDSNYEAIIAYGEVVKVDSSNAYVKLNAASILPQKYLPTPTNKPSVGDDIHFRTTNNLAFLIAPDLATYEDVRAQERDISFLNSDLMMGFLFDYGGFDPKPDFLHKVCEIYSAGLLYVVTEGHLNALDCQSLVVLARRAFDTSSVKESVAPFFSRVQYASSGSLDSSISRKKSRDYFSYYRQLITLGNDFKKAQ
;
A
#
# COMPACT_ATOMS: atom_id res chain seq x y z
N MET A 1 -45.64 28.06 30.68
CA MET A 1 -44.47 28.44 29.86
C MET A 1 -43.25 27.78 30.47
N ASN A 2 -42.66 26.81 29.77
CA ASN A 2 -41.83 25.76 30.36
C ASN A 2 -40.34 26.17 30.37
N LYS A 3 -39.80 26.48 31.56
CA LYS A 3 -38.41 26.92 31.77
C LYS A 3 -37.36 25.84 31.48
N ASN A 4 -37.77 24.56 31.42
CA ASN A 4 -36.83 23.45 31.24
C ASN A 4 -36.30 23.31 29.81
N ALA A 5 -37.06 23.71 28.79
CA ALA A 5 -36.62 23.59 27.39
C ALA A 5 -35.48 24.55 27.03
N THR A 6 -35.37 25.69 27.74
CA THR A 6 -34.35 26.71 27.44
C THR A 6 -33.00 26.37 28.08
N GLN A 7 -32.99 25.66 29.22
CA GLN A 7 -31.75 25.20 29.86
C GLN A 7 -31.10 24.04 29.09
N THR A 8 -31.90 23.13 28.52
CA THR A 8 -31.37 21.98 27.75
C THR A 8 -30.71 22.40 26.44
N LEU A 9 -31.25 23.40 25.73
CA LEU A 9 -30.62 23.93 24.50
C LEU A 9 -29.29 24.64 24.78
N CYS A 10 -29.18 25.34 25.91
CA CYS A 10 -27.98 26.10 26.25
C CYS A 10 -26.80 25.16 26.61
N THR A 11 -27.07 24.03 27.29
CA THR A 11 -26.02 23.05 27.61
C THR A 11 -25.54 22.24 26.41
N THR A 12 -26.40 21.97 25.41
CA THR A 12 -25.98 21.25 24.19
C THR A 12 -25.09 22.13 23.28
N GLN A 13 -25.38 23.42 23.19
CA GLN A 13 -24.58 24.36 22.39
C GLN A 13 -23.18 24.59 22.98
N ILE A 14 -23.06 24.62 24.31
CA ILE A 14 -21.77 24.76 24.99
C ILE A 14 -20.92 23.48 24.86
N ALA A 15 -21.54 22.29 24.92
CA ALA A 15 -20.85 21.02 24.71
C ALA A 15 -20.30 20.87 23.28
N HIS A 16 -21.07 21.27 22.27
CA HIS A 16 -20.64 21.21 20.87
C HIS A 16 -19.50 22.20 20.57
N ALA A 17 -19.55 23.42 21.15
CA ALA A 17 -18.47 24.39 21.03
C ALA A 17 -17.17 23.95 21.75
N ALA A 18 -17.29 23.22 22.86
CA ALA A 18 -16.15 22.65 23.58
C ALA A 18 -15.49 21.48 22.80
N GLN A 19 -16.28 20.62 22.16
CA GLN A 19 -15.77 19.53 21.32
C GLN A 19 -15.01 20.04 20.09
N ILE A 20 -15.52 21.11 19.44
CA ILE A 20 -14.84 21.73 18.29
C ILE A 20 -13.52 22.38 18.72
N LYS A 21 -13.47 23.06 19.88
CA LYS A 21 -12.22 23.61 20.43
C LYS A 21 -11.21 22.52 20.78
N CYS A 22 -11.66 21.41 21.36
CA CYS A 22 -10.78 20.29 21.75
C CYS A 22 -10.20 19.57 20.51
N ALA A 23 -11.01 19.35 19.48
CA ALA A 23 -10.56 18.78 18.20
C ALA A 23 -9.56 19.69 17.47
N THR A 24 -9.77 21.01 17.54
CA THR A 24 -8.85 21.99 16.93
C THR A 24 -7.52 22.06 17.67
N GLN A 25 -7.54 22.04 19.02
CA GLN A 25 -6.33 22.00 19.84
C GLN A 25 -5.55 20.69 19.66
N ALA A 26 -6.24 19.55 19.55
CA ALA A 26 -5.62 18.26 19.26
C ALA A 26 -4.95 18.26 17.86
N LYS A 27 -5.60 18.84 16.84
CA LYS A 27 -5.05 18.96 15.49
C LYS A 27 -3.79 19.86 15.46
N CYS A 28 -3.81 20.99 16.17
CA CYS A 28 -2.62 21.85 16.30
C CYS A 28 -1.49 21.20 17.13
N ALA A 29 -1.81 20.39 18.13
CA ALA A 29 -0.81 19.66 18.93
C ALA A 29 -0.10 18.56 18.12
N ILE A 30 -0.81 17.89 17.22
CA ILE A 30 -0.25 16.88 16.31
C ILE A 30 0.66 17.52 15.26
N GLU A 31 0.23 18.63 14.64
CA GLU A 31 1.05 19.35 13.65
C GLU A 31 2.33 19.93 14.26
N SER A 32 2.26 20.50 15.46
CA SER A 32 3.45 21.04 16.15
C SER A 32 4.45 19.96 16.57
N LYS A 33 3.98 18.76 16.94
CA LYS A 33 4.85 17.62 17.25
C LYS A 33 5.56 17.08 16.00
N HIS A 34 4.86 16.94 14.87
CA HIS A 34 5.47 16.55 13.59
C HIS A 34 6.51 17.57 13.09
N ILE A 35 6.26 18.87 13.29
CA ILE A 35 7.23 19.93 12.95
C ILE A 35 8.45 19.90 13.88
N ALA A 36 8.29 19.55 15.15
CA ALA A 36 9.40 19.42 16.09
C ALA A 36 10.29 18.19 15.79
N GLU A 37 9.67 17.04 15.49
CA GLU A 37 10.38 15.79 15.17
C GLU A 37 11.14 15.88 13.84
N SER A 38 10.55 16.53 12.83
CA SER A 38 11.22 16.80 11.55
C SER A 38 12.42 17.75 11.70
N LYS A 39 12.31 18.81 12.52
CA LYS A 39 13.45 19.71 12.82
C LYS A 39 14.59 18.99 13.55
N TYR A 40 14.27 18.06 14.45
CA TYR A 40 15.29 17.29 15.16
C TYR A 40 15.99 16.27 14.24
N ALA A 41 15.24 15.61 13.35
CA ALA A 41 15.77 14.67 12.36
C ALA A 41 16.67 15.36 11.32
N ILE A 42 16.37 16.61 10.94
CA ILE A 42 17.22 17.40 10.02
C ILE A 42 18.53 17.81 10.73
N LYS A 43 18.48 18.25 11.99
CA LYS A 43 19.69 18.60 12.77
C LYS A 43 20.61 17.39 13.00
N SER A 44 20.06 16.21 13.28
CA SER A 44 20.86 15.00 13.48
C SER A 44 21.53 14.50 12.19
N LYS A 45 20.83 14.58 11.04
CA LYS A 45 21.41 14.26 9.72
C LYS A 45 22.52 15.23 9.31
N HIS A 46 22.40 16.52 9.62
CA HIS A 46 23.48 17.49 9.39
C HIS A 46 24.70 17.26 10.29
N ALA A 47 24.50 16.92 11.57
CA ALA A 47 25.60 16.59 12.49
C ALA A 47 26.34 15.30 12.08
N ALA A 48 25.61 14.29 11.58
CA ALA A 48 26.21 13.05 11.07
C ALA A 48 26.97 13.25 9.75
N LYS A 49 26.50 14.15 8.87
CA LYS A 49 27.17 14.47 7.60
C LYS A 49 28.45 15.30 7.81
N SER A 50 28.48 16.17 8.83
CA SER A 50 29.68 16.93 9.21
C SER A 50 30.79 16.01 9.74
N LYS A 51 30.46 15.04 10.62
CA LYS A 51 31.43 14.08 11.15
C LYS A 51 32.00 13.11 10.09
N ARG A 52 31.24 12.85 9.03
CA ARG A 52 31.67 11.99 7.91
C ARG A 52 32.53 12.74 6.88
N ALA A 53 32.43 14.07 6.82
CA ALA A 53 33.30 14.91 6.00
C ALA A 53 34.70 15.10 6.63
N GLU A 54 34.81 15.12 7.97
CA GLU A 54 36.10 15.16 8.67
C GLU A 54 36.89 13.84 8.60
N SER A 55 36.22 12.68 8.48
CA SER A 55 36.91 11.38 8.41
C SER A 55 37.33 10.94 7.00
N ALA A 56 36.96 11.69 5.95
CA ALA A 56 37.24 11.35 4.55
C ALA A 56 38.40 12.16 3.93
N GLY A 57 39.00 13.09 4.67
CA GLY A 57 40.11 13.94 4.22
C GLY A 57 41.51 13.34 4.36
N SER A 58 41.65 12.04 4.67
CA SER A 58 42.92 11.42 5.02
C SER A 58 43.00 9.95 4.59
N ALA A 59 42.85 9.67 3.29
CA ALA A 59 43.43 8.50 2.62
C ALA A 59 42.92 8.45 1.18
N GLN A 60 43.78 8.79 0.22
CA GLN A 60 43.87 8.23 -1.13
C GLN A 60 44.53 9.26 -2.07
N ASN A 61 45.85 9.29 -2.02
CA ASN A 61 46.68 9.67 -3.15
C ASN A 61 47.88 8.71 -3.11
N GLU A 62 48.36 8.27 -4.28
CA GLU A 62 49.36 7.21 -4.52
C GLU A 62 48.76 5.82 -4.81
N ASN A 63 48.27 5.63 -6.05
CA ASN A 63 48.41 4.37 -6.81
C ASN A 63 47.70 4.38 -8.19
N LEU A 64 47.09 5.50 -8.57
CA LEU A 64 46.44 5.66 -9.88
C LEU A 64 47.33 6.43 -10.88
N PHE A 65 48.62 6.11 -10.94
CA PHE A 65 49.53 6.69 -11.94
C PHE A 65 50.35 5.64 -12.72
N PHE A 66 50.33 4.37 -12.31
CA PHE A 66 51.16 3.31 -12.92
C PHE A 66 50.43 2.31 -13.82
N VAL A 67 49.09 2.32 -13.89
CA VAL A 67 48.32 1.34 -14.69
C VAL A 67 47.96 1.85 -16.10
N PHE A 68 48.08 3.15 -16.36
CA PHE A 68 47.69 3.76 -17.64
C PHE A 68 48.76 3.72 -18.75
N ILE A 69 49.98 3.25 -18.47
CA ILE A 69 51.10 3.26 -19.44
C ILE A 69 51.31 1.90 -20.15
N ALA A 70 50.62 0.83 -19.74
CA ALA A 70 50.89 -0.53 -20.26
C ALA A 70 49.94 -1.06 -21.36
N LEU A 71 48.94 -0.28 -21.80
CA LEU A 71 47.92 -0.78 -22.76
C LEU A 71 47.84 -0.01 -24.08
N PHE A 72 48.85 0.80 -24.39
CA PHE A 72 48.96 1.57 -25.65
C PHE A 72 50.00 1.02 -26.65
N SER A 73 50.40 -0.25 -26.51
CA SER A 73 51.43 -0.89 -27.35
C SER A 73 50.98 -2.24 -27.91
N ALA A 74 49.83 -2.29 -28.57
CA ALA A 74 49.43 -3.44 -29.39
C ALA A 74 48.38 -3.04 -30.44
N LEU A 75 48.78 -2.17 -31.36
CA LEU A 75 48.12 -2.08 -32.67
C LEU A 75 49.15 -2.46 -33.73
N MET A 76 48.68 -3.15 -34.77
CA MET A 76 49.32 -3.32 -36.07
C MET A 76 50.41 -4.40 -36.18
N ILE A 77 50.07 -5.66 -36.45
CA ILE A 77 50.75 -6.42 -37.53
C ILE A 77 49.82 -7.52 -38.12
N PHE A 78 49.62 -7.47 -39.46
CA PHE A 78 49.01 -8.45 -40.39
C PHE A 78 47.48 -8.69 -40.27
N GLY A 79 46.65 -8.69 -41.32
CA GLY A 79 46.85 -8.89 -42.75
C GLY A 79 45.88 -9.97 -43.24
N VAL A 80 44.81 -9.58 -43.95
CA VAL A 80 43.73 -10.45 -44.51
C VAL A 80 44.30 -11.35 -45.63
N PRO A 81 43.77 -12.56 -45.87
CA PRO A 81 42.82 -12.70 -46.99
C PRO A 81 41.65 -13.68 -46.77
N ILE A 82 40.61 -13.41 -47.56
CA ILE A 82 39.38 -14.16 -47.80
C ILE A 82 39.67 -15.39 -48.68
N LEU A 83 39.00 -16.52 -48.43
CA LEU A 83 38.85 -17.63 -49.39
C LEU A 83 37.50 -18.33 -49.21
N HIS A 84 36.80 -18.51 -50.34
CA HIS A 84 35.59 -19.32 -50.51
C HIS A 84 35.95 -20.82 -50.61
N ALA A 85 35.11 -21.70 -50.06
CA ALA A 85 34.57 -22.89 -50.75
C ALA A 85 33.77 -23.80 -49.80
N ASP A 86 32.46 -23.84 -50.08
CA ASP A 86 31.55 -24.98 -50.24
C ASP A 86 31.62 -26.30 -49.43
N SER A 87 30.40 -26.72 -49.09
CA SER A 87 29.86 -28.08 -49.07
C SER A 87 29.81 -28.92 -47.78
N THR A 88 28.61 -29.48 -47.62
CA THR A 88 28.20 -30.73 -46.97
C THR A 88 27.64 -30.69 -45.54
N ALA A 89 26.46 -31.29 -45.46
CA ALA A 89 25.55 -31.41 -44.34
C ALA A 89 26.10 -32.29 -43.19
N SER A 90 25.68 -31.96 -41.97
CA SER A 90 25.06 -32.97 -41.11
C SER A 90 24.16 -32.27 -40.08
N GLU A 91 22.91 -32.72 -40.01
CA GLU A 91 21.95 -32.45 -38.96
C GLU A 91 22.42 -33.10 -37.64
N SER A 92 22.31 -32.39 -36.52
CA SER A 92 21.41 -32.78 -35.42
C SER A 92 21.72 -32.04 -34.10
N SER A 93 20.64 -31.72 -33.39
CA SER A 93 20.56 -31.49 -31.94
C SER A 93 21.01 -30.14 -31.36
N ALA A 94 20.16 -29.12 -31.48
CA ALA A 94 20.15 -28.00 -30.52
C ALA A 94 18.79 -27.28 -30.46
N GLU A 95 17.69 -28.00 -30.24
CA GLU A 95 16.39 -27.37 -30.02
C GLU A 95 15.59 -28.14 -28.96
N SER A 96 15.86 -27.83 -27.69
CA SER A 96 15.03 -28.23 -26.54
C SER A 96 15.62 -27.55 -25.30
N LYS A 97 15.38 -26.24 -25.13
CA LYS A 97 15.53 -25.56 -23.82
C LYS A 97 14.89 -24.16 -23.73
N SER A 98 14.18 -23.68 -24.76
CA SER A 98 13.57 -22.34 -24.77
C SER A 98 12.03 -22.31 -24.65
N GLN A 99 11.35 -23.45 -24.52
CA GLN A 99 9.87 -23.52 -24.48
C GLN A 99 9.27 -23.85 -23.10
N GLU A 100 10.08 -24.13 -22.08
CA GLU A 100 9.58 -24.54 -20.75
C GLU A 100 9.39 -23.35 -19.79
N SER A 101 9.98 -22.19 -20.09
CA SER A 101 9.87 -20.98 -19.25
C SER A 101 8.73 -20.03 -19.64
N GLN A 102 8.03 -20.26 -20.75
CA GLN A 102 6.91 -19.41 -21.20
C GLN A 102 5.52 -20.01 -20.95
N ASN A 103 5.43 -21.28 -20.53
CA ASN A 103 4.16 -21.97 -20.29
C ASN A 103 3.72 -22.00 -18.82
N LEU A 104 4.59 -21.69 -17.86
CA LEU A 104 4.21 -21.62 -16.43
C LEU A 104 3.54 -20.30 -16.03
N ASP A 105 3.74 -19.21 -16.77
CA ASP A 105 3.20 -17.88 -16.42
C ASP A 105 1.74 -17.70 -16.91
N SER A 106 1.41 -18.28 -18.07
CA SER A 106 0.10 -18.14 -18.73
C SER A 106 -1.06 -18.86 -18.02
N SER A 107 -0.78 -19.96 -17.30
CA SER A 107 -1.81 -20.76 -16.61
C SER A 107 -2.19 -20.20 -15.23
N ALA A 108 -1.22 -19.60 -14.53
CA ALA A 108 -1.44 -18.88 -13.27
C ALA A 108 -2.19 -17.55 -13.53
N GLN A 109 -1.80 -16.81 -14.56
CA GLN A 109 -2.46 -15.56 -14.96
C GLN A 109 -3.91 -15.78 -15.43
N ASN A 110 -4.19 -16.86 -16.18
CA ASN A 110 -5.55 -17.17 -16.63
C ASN A 110 -6.50 -17.58 -15.48
N SER A 111 -6.00 -18.36 -14.50
CA SER A 111 -6.82 -18.78 -13.35
C SER A 111 -7.11 -17.61 -12.40
N GLN A 112 -6.19 -16.65 -12.29
CA GLN A 112 -6.34 -15.47 -11.43
C GLN A 112 -7.13 -14.33 -12.07
N ASN A 113 -7.05 -14.14 -13.40
CA ASN A 113 -7.94 -13.24 -14.13
C ASN A 113 -9.41 -13.67 -14.02
N ALA A 114 -9.68 -14.98 -13.95
CA ALA A 114 -11.02 -15.50 -13.67
C ALA A 114 -11.51 -15.20 -12.24
N ALA A 115 -10.61 -15.17 -11.25
CA ALA A 115 -10.95 -14.81 -9.87
C ALA A 115 -11.39 -13.34 -9.73
N LEU A 116 -10.82 -12.44 -10.55
CA LEU A 116 -11.19 -11.03 -10.58
C LEU A 116 -12.43 -10.73 -11.45
N ALA A 117 -12.83 -11.65 -12.34
CA ALA A 117 -13.96 -11.46 -13.25
C ALA A 117 -15.33 -11.50 -12.56
N ASN A 118 -15.44 -12.17 -11.41
CA ASN A 118 -16.68 -12.29 -10.63
C ASN A 118 -16.76 -11.33 -9.44
N ILE A 119 -15.88 -10.33 -9.39
CA ILE A 119 -15.87 -9.32 -8.33
C ILE A 119 -16.96 -8.28 -8.59
N SER A 120 -17.58 -7.79 -7.51
CA SER A 120 -18.59 -6.73 -7.56
C SER A 120 -18.11 -5.50 -8.31
N GLN A 121 -18.99 -4.94 -9.13
CA GLN A 121 -18.76 -3.64 -9.80
C GLN A 121 -19.26 -2.46 -8.96
N ASP A 122 -20.09 -2.71 -7.97
CA ASP A 122 -20.61 -1.69 -7.05
C ASP A 122 -19.61 -1.40 -5.92
N PHE A 123 -19.14 -0.16 -5.89
CA PHE A 123 -18.23 0.39 -4.90
C PHE A 123 -18.99 1.03 -3.73
N SER A 124 -20.22 1.47 -3.95
CA SER A 124 -21.06 2.14 -2.94
C SER A 124 -21.39 1.19 -1.78
N ALA A 125 -21.57 -0.10 -2.08
CA ALA A 125 -21.76 -1.14 -1.07
C ALA A 125 -20.63 -1.19 -0.01
N LEU A 126 -19.41 -0.80 -0.38
CA LEU A 126 -18.25 -0.83 0.53
C LEU A 126 -18.23 0.32 1.55
N GLN A 127 -19.08 1.33 1.40
CA GLN A 127 -19.00 2.55 2.21
C GLN A 127 -19.89 2.51 3.47
N SER A 128 -20.92 1.66 3.48
CA SER A 128 -21.85 1.58 4.61
C SER A 128 -21.21 0.81 5.78
N PRO A 129 -21.04 1.41 6.96
CA PRO A 129 -20.50 0.71 8.12
C PRO A 129 -21.37 -0.48 8.51
N VAL A 130 -20.74 -1.61 8.79
CA VAL A 130 -21.42 -2.85 9.18
C VAL A 130 -20.99 -3.25 10.57
N LYS A 131 -21.96 -3.42 11.47
CA LYS A 131 -21.75 -3.82 12.87
C LYS A 131 -22.42 -5.17 13.12
N ILE A 132 -21.66 -6.17 13.53
CA ILE A 132 -22.17 -7.53 13.74
C ILE A 132 -21.56 -8.14 15.01
N SER A 133 -22.39 -8.75 15.85
CA SER A 133 -21.94 -9.42 17.07
C SER A 133 -21.38 -10.82 16.78
N ILE A 134 -20.33 -11.21 17.50
CA ILE A 134 -19.70 -12.53 17.44
C ILE A 134 -20.65 -13.59 17.99
N GLN A 135 -20.96 -14.61 17.17
CA GLN A 135 -21.86 -15.70 17.53
C GLN A 135 -21.12 -16.88 18.18
N SER A 136 -19.92 -17.19 17.68
CA SER A 136 -19.05 -18.24 18.22
C SER A 136 -17.59 -17.97 17.89
N ILE A 137 -16.67 -18.56 18.65
CA ILE A 137 -15.22 -18.50 18.41
C ILE A 137 -14.64 -19.91 18.53
N ASP A 138 -13.89 -20.34 17.53
CA ASP A 138 -12.97 -21.47 17.66
C ASP A 138 -11.65 -20.95 18.25
N GLU A 139 -11.42 -21.25 19.52
CA GLU A 139 -10.23 -20.79 20.25
C GLU A 139 -8.91 -21.35 19.68
N LYS A 140 -8.92 -22.49 19.01
CA LYS A 140 -7.69 -23.09 18.47
C LYS A 140 -7.25 -22.36 17.20
N SER A 141 -8.20 -22.11 16.30
CA SER A 141 -7.93 -21.44 15.02
C SER A 141 -8.04 -19.91 15.10
N GLN A 142 -8.57 -19.38 16.22
CA GLN A 142 -8.91 -17.96 16.39
C GLN A 142 -9.85 -17.47 15.29
N ILE A 143 -10.83 -18.29 14.91
CA ILE A 143 -11.85 -17.95 13.91
C ILE A 143 -13.17 -17.67 14.62
N ALA A 144 -13.70 -16.46 14.43
CA ALA A 144 -15.04 -16.08 14.85
C ALA A 144 -16.07 -16.37 13.74
N THR A 145 -17.27 -16.77 14.14
CA THR A 145 -18.43 -16.88 13.25
C THR A 145 -19.38 -15.72 13.50
N ILE A 146 -19.80 -15.05 12.43
CA ILE A 146 -20.76 -13.94 12.44
C ILE A 146 -21.77 -14.12 11.30
N ALA A 147 -22.86 -13.34 11.29
CA ALA A 147 -23.77 -13.30 10.15
C ALA A 147 -23.04 -12.77 8.91
N ALA A 148 -23.25 -13.40 7.75
CA ALA A 148 -22.57 -13.03 6.50
C ALA A 148 -22.93 -11.62 6.01
N LEU A 149 -24.22 -11.27 6.05
CA LEU A 149 -24.77 -10.06 5.41
C LEU A 149 -24.24 -9.93 3.96
N ASP A 150 -23.66 -8.78 3.61
CA ASP A 150 -23.01 -8.50 2.33
C ASP A 150 -21.47 -8.46 2.45
N LEU A 151 -20.90 -9.05 3.51
CA LEU A 151 -19.46 -9.09 3.72
C LEU A 151 -18.77 -9.93 2.66
N ARG A 152 -17.56 -9.51 2.28
CA ARG A 152 -16.72 -10.18 1.29
C ARG A 152 -15.46 -10.72 1.93
N VAL A 153 -14.93 -11.80 1.37
CA VAL A 153 -13.61 -12.33 1.75
C VAL A 153 -12.56 -11.24 1.54
N GLY A 154 -11.69 -11.06 2.53
CA GLY A 154 -10.66 -10.03 2.58
C GLY A 154 -11.07 -8.73 3.27
N GLU A 155 -12.35 -8.52 3.59
CA GLU A 155 -12.74 -7.35 4.38
C GLU A 155 -12.17 -7.42 5.79
N THR A 156 -11.64 -6.28 6.26
CA THR A 156 -11.12 -6.14 7.61
C THR A 156 -12.03 -5.30 8.51
N GLY A 157 -12.05 -5.67 9.79
CA GLY A 157 -12.87 -5.03 10.81
C GLY A 157 -12.15 -4.89 12.14
N ILE A 158 -12.67 -4.00 12.98
CA ILE A 158 -12.20 -3.81 14.36
C ILE A 158 -13.12 -4.53 15.34
N VAL A 159 -12.56 -5.28 16.27
CA VAL A 159 -13.31 -5.97 17.32
C VAL A 159 -13.40 -5.05 18.53
N ARG A 160 -14.62 -4.71 18.93
CA ARG A 160 -14.91 -3.87 20.10
C ARG A 160 -15.46 -4.72 21.23
N HIS A 161 -14.83 -4.60 22.38
CA HIS A 161 -15.33 -5.13 23.64
C HIS A 161 -15.99 -4.00 24.43
N ARG A 162 -17.22 -4.25 24.89
CA ARG A 162 -17.96 -3.35 25.77
C ARG A 162 -17.81 -3.84 27.21
N PHE A 163 -17.17 -3.05 28.05
CA PHE A 163 -17.00 -3.37 29.48
C PHE A 163 -18.25 -2.99 30.28
N ASP A 164 -18.87 -1.87 29.92
CA ASP A 164 -20.13 -1.40 30.46
C ASP A 164 -20.85 -0.48 29.46
N SER A 165 -21.94 0.17 29.88
CA SER A 165 -22.71 1.10 29.04
C SER A 165 -21.92 2.31 28.51
N ASN A 166 -20.83 2.70 29.17
CA ASN A 166 -20.05 3.90 28.90
C ASN A 166 -18.63 3.62 28.37
N TYR A 167 -18.11 2.41 28.57
CA TYR A 167 -16.73 2.07 28.22
C TYR A 167 -16.65 0.92 27.22
N GLU A 168 -15.98 1.18 26.09
CA GLU A 168 -15.64 0.20 25.06
C GLU A 168 -14.19 0.40 24.60
N ALA A 169 -13.53 -0.70 24.22
CA ALA A 169 -12.18 -0.66 23.65
C ALA A 169 -12.08 -1.56 22.42
N ILE A 170 -11.17 -1.18 21.50
CA ILE A 170 -10.77 -2.08 20.42
C ILE A 170 -9.77 -3.08 21.00
N ILE A 171 -10.05 -4.37 20.85
CA ILE A 171 -9.27 -5.46 21.48
C ILE A 171 -8.65 -6.42 20.46
N ALA A 172 -9.13 -6.41 19.21
CA ALA A 172 -8.59 -7.20 18.12
C ALA A 172 -8.95 -6.59 16.76
N TYR A 173 -8.34 -7.12 15.70
CA TYR A 173 -8.79 -6.95 14.32
C TYR A 173 -9.29 -8.27 13.79
N GLY A 174 -10.19 -8.22 12.82
CA GLY A 174 -10.72 -9.38 12.13
C GLY A 174 -10.53 -9.25 10.62
N GLU A 175 -10.21 -10.34 9.95
CA GLU A 175 -10.23 -10.45 8.48
C GLU A 175 -11.21 -11.55 8.07
N VAL A 176 -12.15 -11.26 7.17
CA VAL A 176 -13.07 -12.26 6.63
C VAL A 176 -12.30 -13.23 5.74
N VAL A 177 -12.16 -14.48 6.17
CA VAL A 177 -11.42 -15.52 5.42
C VAL A 177 -12.32 -16.44 4.60
N LYS A 178 -13.61 -16.48 4.94
CA LYS A 178 -14.61 -17.30 4.24
C LYS A 178 -16.01 -16.72 4.47
N VAL A 179 -16.86 -16.83 3.46
CA VAL A 179 -18.29 -16.53 3.54
C VAL A 179 -19.07 -17.71 2.97
N ASP A 180 -20.13 -18.15 3.66
CA ASP A 180 -21.12 -19.10 3.16
C ASP A 180 -22.50 -18.42 3.01
N SER A 181 -23.58 -19.18 2.80
CA SER A 181 -24.92 -18.59 2.59
C SER A 181 -25.46 -17.78 3.76
N SER A 182 -25.00 -18.02 5.00
CA SER A 182 -25.55 -17.41 6.21
C SER A 182 -24.50 -16.82 7.14
N ASN A 183 -23.27 -17.33 7.09
CA ASN A 183 -22.20 -17.02 8.03
C ASN A 183 -20.96 -16.51 7.30
N ALA A 184 -20.29 -15.55 7.93
CA ALA A 184 -18.92 -15.19 7.62
C ALA A 184 -17.99 -15.70 8.73
N TYR A 185 -16.82 -16.16 8.32
CA TYR A 185 -15.77 -16.65 9.19
C TYR A 185 -14.64 -15.63 9.19
N VAL A 186 -14.32 -15.12 10.38
CA VAL A 186 -13.40 -14.01 10.57
C VAL A 186 -12.19 -14.50 11.36
N LYS A 187 -11.01 -14.43 10.76
CA LYS A 187 -9.76 -14.70 11.46
C LYS A 187 -9.43 -13.52 12.36
N LEU A 188 -9.32 -13.78 13.65
CA LEU A 188 -9.02 -12.78 14.67
C LEU A 188 -7.51 -12.65 14.84
N ASN A 189 -7.03 -11.41 14.78
CA ASN A 189 -5.65 -11.04 15.03
C ASN A 189 -5.58 -10.11 16.23
N ALA A 190 -4.55 -10.26 17.06
CA ALA A 190 -4.37 -9.40 18.21
C ALA A 190 -4.28 -7.92 17.78
N ALA A 191 -4.95 -7.05 18.52
CA ALA A 191 -4.85 -5.62 18.31
C ALA A 191 -3.43 -5.13 18.64
N SER A 192 -2.61 -4.89 17.62
CA SER A 192 -1.46 -4.00 17.73
C SER A 192 -1.89 -2.57 17.34
N ILE A 193 -2.94 -2.06 17.99
CA ILE A 193 -3.43 -0.70 17.71
C ILE A 193 -2.31 0.26 18.10
N LEU A 194 -1.83 1.06 17.13
CA LEU A 194 -0.99 2.24 17.31
C LEU A 194 -0.09 2.12 18.54
N PRO A 195 0.98 1.30 18.53
CA PRO A 195 1.69 0.90 19.74
C PRO A 195 2.11 2.11 20.57
N GLN A 196 1.31 2.42 21.59
CA GLN A 196 1.57 3.51 22.51
C GLN A 196 2.37 2.92 23.66
N LYS A 197 3.68 3.14 23.66
CA LYS A 197 4.58 2.68 24.75
C LYS A 197 4.08 3.05 26.15
N TYR A 198 3.28 4.11 26.25
CA TYR A 198 2.82 4.68 27.52
C TYR A 198 1.36 4.39 27.84
N LEU A 199 0.60 3.73 26.95
CA LEU A 199 -0.77 3.31 27.28
C LEU A 199 -0.79 1.81 27.59
N PRO A 200 -1.61 1.38 28.57
CA PRO A 200 -1.82 -0.05 28.79
C PRO A 200 -2.48 -0.67 27.55
N THR A 201 -1.91 -1.77 27.07
CA THR A 201 -2.54 -2.58 26.03
C THR A 201 -3.68 -3.38 26.65
N PRO A 202 -4.91 -3.32 26.09
CA PRO A 202 -6.00 -4.19 26.53
C PRO A 202 -5.57 -5.67 26.48
N THR A 203 -5.81 -6.41 27.57
CA THR A 203 -5.48 -7.84 27.66
C THR A 203 -6.69 -8.74 27.41
N ASN A 204 -7.88 -8.16 27.26
CA ASN A 204 -9.11 -8.86 26.94
C ASN A 204 -8.99 -9.57 25.59
N LYS A 205 -9.35 -10.85 25.57
CA LYS A 205 -9.48 -11.61 24.32
C LYS A 205 -10.89 -11.43 23.76
N PRO A 206 -11.07 -11.50 22.43
CA PRO A 206 -12.39 -11.53 21.84
C PRO A 206 -13.25 -12.65 22.40
N SER A 207 -14.53 -12.38 22.57
CA SER A 207 -15.52 -13.26 23.18
C SER A 207 -16.88 -13.17 22.49
N VAL A 208 -17.74 -14.17 22.70
CA VAL A 208 -19.11 -14.16 22.16
C VAL A 208 -19.87 -12.95 22.72
N GLY A 209 -20.57 -12.23 21.85
CA GLY A 209 -21.26 -10.99 22.17
C GLY A 209 -20.44 -9.71 21.97
N ASP A 210 -19.12 -9.80 21.76
CA ASP A 210 -18.34 -8.67 21.25
C ASP A 210 -18.78 -8.30 19.83
N ASP A 211 -18.58 -7.04 19.45
CA ASP A 211 -18.99 -6.54 18.13
C ASP A 211 -17.79 -6.41 17.19
N ILE A 212 -17.93 -6.85 15.94
CA ILE A 212 -16.99 -6.54 14.85
C ILE A 212 -17.59 -5.43 14.00
N HIS A 213 -16.82 -4.36 13.82
CA HIS A 213 -17.18 -3.20 13.02
C HIS A 213 -16.34 -3.20 11.73
N PHE A 214 -16.98 -3.42 10.61
CA PHE A 214 -16.39 -3.34 9.27
C PHE A 214 -16.66 -1.97 8.64
N ARG A 215 -15.84 -1.62 7.63
CA ARG A 215 -16.05 -0.46 6.76
C ARG A 215 -16.08 0.91 7.46
N THR A 216 -15.67 0.99 8.72
CA THR A 216 -15.76 2.22 9.55
C THR A 216 -14.88 3.36 9.02
N THR A 217 -13.85 3.05 8.25
CA THR A 217 -12.92 4.02 7.64
C THR A 217 -12.94 3.98 6.11
N ASN A 218 -13.93 3.32 5.49
CA ASN A 218 -13.97 3.14 4.03
C ASN A 218 -14.29 4.41 3.26
N ASN A 219 -14.70 5.48 3.95
CA ASN A 219 -14.80 6.82 3.38
C ASN A 219 -13.43 7.51 3.21
N LEU A 220 -12.33 6.93 3.70
CA LEU A 220 -10.97 7.44 3.57
C LEU A 220 -10.12 6.45 2.77
N ALA A 221 -9.49 6.92 1.70
CA ALA A 221 -8.74 6.04 0.80
C ALA A 221 -7.45 6.67 0.25
N PHE A 222 -6.49 5.82 -0.13
CA PHE A 222 -5.42 6.20 -1.05
C PHE A 222 -5.80 5.87 -2.50
N LEU A 223 -5.21 6.59 -3.44
CA LEU A 223 -5.37 6.35 -4.88
C LEU A 223 -3.99 6.25 -5.54
N ILE A 224 -3.76 5.11 -6.20
CA ILE A 224 -2.64 4.85 -7.09
C ILE A 224 -3.15 4.98 -8.53
N ALA A 225 -2.65 5.99 -9.24
CA ALA A 225 -3.01 6.31 -10.61
C ALA A 225 -1.74 6.54 -11.47
N PRO A 226 -1.78 6.30 -12.79
CA PRO A 226 -0.62 6.46 -13.67
C PRO A 226 -0.25 7.93 -13.92
N ASP A 227 -1.24 8.83 -14.01
CA ASP A 227 -1.05 10.23 -14.34
C ASP A 227 -2.07 11.14 -13.62
N LEU A 228 -1.92 12.46 -13.79
CA LEU A 228 -2.79 13.46 -13.18
C LEU A 228 -4.23 13.36 -13.70
N ALA A 229 -4.42 13.15 -15.00
CA ALA A 229 -5.75 13.12 -15.61
C ALA A 229 -6.58 11.98 -15.02
N THR A 230 -5.99 10.79 -14.98
CA THR A 230 -6.58 9.59 -14.38
C THR A 230 -6.86 9.79 -12.88
N TYR A 231 -5.93 10.41 -12.14
CA TYR A 231 -6.10 10.69 -10.73
C TYR A 231 -7.31 11.60 -10.45
N GLU A 232 -7.45 12.69 -11.21
CA GLU A 232 -8.57 13.62 -11.07
C GLU A 232 -9.89 13.02 -11.57
N ASP A 233 -9.88 12.21 -12.63
CA ASP A 233 -11.08 11.53 -13.14
C ASP A 233 -11.66 10.56 -12.12
N VAL A 234 -10.82 9.76 -11.46
CA VAL A 234 -11.26 8.87 -10.37
C VAL A 234 -11.84 9.69 -9.22
N ARG A 235 -11.16 10.77 -8.80
CA ARG A 235 -11.67 11.66 -7.73
C ARG A 235 -12.98 12.35 -8.08
N ALA A 236 -13.20 12.65 -9.36
CA ALA A 236 -14.45 13.23 -9.83
C ALA A 236 -15.61 12.22 -9.84
N GLN A 237 -15.32 10.94 -10.10
CA GLN A 237 -16.32 9.86 -10.12
C GLN A 237 -16.66 9.36 -8.71
N GLU A 238 -15.67 9.20 -7.83
CA GLU A 238 -15.82 8.62 -6.48
C GLU A 238 -16.00 9.71 -5.41
N ARG A 239 -17.11 10.45 -5.50
CA ARG A 239 -17.35 11.69 -4.74
C ARG A 239 -17.53 11.48 -3.23
N ASP A 240 -17.96 10.30 -2.82
CA ASP A 240 -18.19 9.95 -1.42
C ASP A 240 -16.90 9.48 -0.70
N ILE A 241 -15.80 9.37 -1.44
CA ILE A 241 -14.49 8.98 -0.93
C ILE A 241 -13.62 10.23 -0.72
N SER A 242 -13.13 10.39 0.50
CA SER A 242 -12.06 11.33 0.81
C SER A 242 -10.72 10.72 0.43
N PHE A 243 -10.23 11.05 -0.77
CA PHE A 243 -8.89 10.63 -1.18
C PHE A 243 -7.80 11.41 -0.44
N LEU A 244 -6.93 10.67 0.23
CA LEU A 244 -5.67 11.19 0.74
C LEU A 244 -4.77 11.58 -0.43
N ASN A 245 -4.01 12.64 -0.23
CA ASN A 245 -3.12 13.17 -1.25
C ASN A 245 -2.03 12.15 -1.60
N SER A 246 -1.79 11.90 -2.89
CA SER A 246 -0.74 10.97 -3.34
C SER A 246 0.67 11.40 -2.92
N ASP A 247 0.90 12.71 -2.72
CA ASP A 247 2.15 13.26 -2.20
C ASP A 247 2.46 12.72 -0.78
N LEU A 248 1.44 12.45 0.04
CA LEU A 248 1.61 11.87 1.39
C LEU A 248 2.12 10.44 1.30
N MET A 249 1.54 9.65 0.38
CA MET A 249 1.95 8.28 0.13
C MET A 249 3.38 8.24 -0.46
N MET A 250 3.69 9.16 -1.38
CA MET A 250 5.03 9.28 -1.97
C MET A 250 6.10 9.67 -0.93
N GLY A 251 5.80 10.68 -0.10
CA GLY A 251 6.70 11.11 0.97
C GLY A 251 6.95 9.98 1.98
N PHE A 252 5.89 9.25 2.36
CA PHE A 252 6.03 8.11 3.25
C PHE A 252 6.81 6.96 2.61
N LEU A 253 6.66 6.70 1.31
CA LEU A 253 7.40 5.68 0.58
C LEU A 253 8.91 5.92 0.61
N PHE A 254 9.32 7.18 0.46
CA PHE A 254 10.73 7.56 0.54
C PHE A 254 11.28 7.49 1.96
N ASP A 255 10.50 7.89 2.98
CA ASP A 255 10.89 7.72 4.38
C ASP A 255 11.02 6.23 4.75
N TYR A 256 10.14 5.39 4.21
CA TYR A 256 10.19 3.93 4.31
C TYR A 256 11.41 3.31 3.58
N GLY A 257 12.17 4.09 2.82
CA GLY A 257 13.36 3.64 2.09
C GLY A 257 13.05 2.88 0.79
N GLY A 258 11.83 3.01 0.27
CA GLY A 258 11.36 2.38 -0.96
C GLY A 258 11.29 3.33 -2.16
N PHE A 259 11.07 2.75 -3.34
CA PHE A 259 10.64 3.48 -4.54
C PHE A 259 9.47 2.75 -5.19
N ASP A 260 9.56 1.42 -5.30
CA ASP A 260 8.46 0.57 -5.75
C ASP A 260 7.58 0.21 -4.54
N PRO A 261 6.28 0.56 -4.52
CA PRO A 261 5.36 0.23 -3.41
C PRO A 261 5.18 -1.28 -3.28
N LYS A 262 5.59 -1.85 -2.15
CA LYS A 262 5.42 -3.28 -1.83
C LYS A 262 4.24 -3.48 -0.87
N PRO A 263 3.67 -4.70 -0.75
CA PRO A 263 2.60 -4.98 0.20
C PRO A 263 2.88 -4.48 1.63
N ASP A 264 4.05 -4.77 2.20
CA ASP A 264 4.43 -4.27 3.53
C ASP A 264 4.35 -2.74 3.66
N PHE A 265 4.75 -2.01 2.61
CA PHE A 265 4.65 -0.56 2.59
C PHE A 265 3.18 -0.12 2.55
N LEU A 266 2.36 -0.76 1.71
CA LEU A 266 0.94 -0.44 1.58
C LEU A 266 0.21 -0.70 2.90
N HIS A 267 0.45 -1.85 3.55
CA HIS A 267 -0.04 -2.13 4.90
C HIS A 267 0.32 -1.02 5.88
N LYS A 268 1.59 -0.60 5.89
CA LYS A 268 2.06 0.40 6.82
C LYS A 268 1.46 1.78 6.59
N VAL A 269 1.34 2.20 5.32
CA VAL A 269 0.75 3.51 4.99
C VAL A 269 -0.76 3.51 5.28
N CYS A 270 -1.46 2.41 4.97
CA CYS A 270 -2.87 2.23 5.29
C CYS A 270 -3.12 2.27 6.80
N GLU A 271 -2.29 1.62 7.60
CA GLU A 271 -2.35 1.64 9.07
C GLU A 271 -2.13 3.06 9.64
N ILE A 272 -1.03 3.73 9.24
CA ILE A 272 -0.65 5.04 9.79
C ILE A 272 -1.69 6.12 9.49
N TYR A 273 -2.24 6.11 8.27
CA TYR A 273 -3.25 7.09 7.88
C TYR A 273 -4.69 6.62 8.13
N SER A 274 -4.87 5.43 8.71
CA SER A 274 -6.18 4.83 8.98
C SER A 274 -7.10 4.80 7.75
N ALA A 275 -6.51 4.58 6.56
CA ALA A 275 -7.28 4.43 5.33
C ALA A 275 -7.99 3.07 5.32
N GLY A 276 -9.28 3.06 5.00
CA GLY A 276 -10.08 1.84 4.89
C GLY A 276 -9.94 1.18 3.52
N LEU A 277 -9.81 1.98 2.46
CA LEU A 277 -9.69 1.48 1.09
C LEU A 277 -8.40 1.94 0.41
N LEU A 278 -7.94 1.14 -0.55
CA LEU A 278 -6.90 1.49 -1.50
C LEU A 278 -7.45 1.35 -2.92
N TYR A 279 -7.46 2.44 -3.66
CA TYR A 279 -7.86 2.45 -5.07
C TYR A 279 -6.63 2.31 -5.95
N VAL A 280 -6.68 1.40 -6.91
CA VAL A 280 -5.59 1.18 -7.87
C VAL A 280 -6.17 1.14 -9.28
N VAL A 281 -5.70 2.06 -10.11
CA VAL A 281 -5.99 2.02 -11.55
C VAL A 281 -5.05 1.03 -12.21
N THR A 282 -5.60 0.04 -12.90
CA THR A 282 -4.90 -0.89 -13.78
C THR A 282 -5.43 -0.75 -15.20
N GLU A 283 -4.82 -1.43 -16.16
CA GLU A 283 -5.25 -1.39 -17.55
C GLU A 283 -6.74 -1.77 -17.68
N GLY A 284 -7.55 -0.82 -18.17
CA GLY A 284 -9.00 -0.95 -18.37
C GLY A 284 -9.87 -1.02 -17.11
N HIS A 285 -9.31 -0.88 -15.90
CA HIS A 285 -10.05 -1.13 -14.67
C HIS A 285 -9.67 -0.21 -13.51
N LEU A 286 -10.66 0.15 -12.71
CA LEU A 286 -10.49 0.69 -11.37
C LEU A 286 -10.77 -0.43 -10.36
N ASN A 287 -9.85 -0.60 -9.41
CA ASN A 287 -9.95 -1.63 -8.37
C ASN A 287 -10.02 -0.94 -7.01
N ALA A 288 -11.00 -1.32 -6.19
CA ALA A 288 -11.06 -0.96 -4.78
C ALA A 288 -10.63 -2.16 -3.94
N LEU A 289 -9.55 -1.98 -3.18
CA LEU A 289 -8.98 -2.98 -2.29
C LEU A 289 -9.28 -2.61 -0.83
N ASP A 290 -9.42 -3.61 0.03
CA ASP A 290 -9.28 -3.41 1.47
C ASP A 290 -7.84 -2.97 1.75
N CYS A 291 -7.65 -1.85 2.44
CA CYS A 291 -6.31 -1.27 2.63
C CYS A 291 -5.42 -2.14 3.55
N GLN A 292 -6.02 -2.94 4.44
CA GLN A 292 -5.30 -3.71 5.45
C GLN A 292 -5.02 -5.16 5.01
N SER A 293 -5.85 -5.75 4.14
CA SER A 293 -5.60 -7.08 3.59
C SER A 293 -5.02 -7.04 2.17
N LEU A 294 -5.20 -5.92 1.46
CA LEU A 294 -4.88 -5.72 0.04
C LEU A 294 -5.66 -6.65 -0.91
N VAL A 295 -6.80 -7.19 -0.45
CA VAL A 295 -7.71 -7.97 -1.28
C VAL A 295 -8.59 -7.04 -2.10
N VAL A 296 -8.75 -7.34 -3.40
CA VAL A 296 -9.68 -6.61 -4.28
C VAL A 296 -11.12 -6.92 -3.86
N LEU A 297 -11.82 -5.92 -3.32
CA LEU A 297 -13.21 -6.04 -2.87
C LEU A 297 -14.20 -5.71 -3.99
N ALA A 298 -13.84 -4.77 -4.87
CA ALA A 298 -14.65 -4.37 -6.01
C ALA A 298 -13.76 -3.99 -7.21
N ARG A 299 -14.29 -4.23 -8.42
CA ARG A 299 -13.63 -3.90 -9.69
C ARG A 299 -14.67 -3.43 -10.68
N ARG A 300 -14.41 -2.31 -11.35
CA ARG A 300 -15.23 -1.84 -12.47
C ARG A 300 -14.37 -1.45 -13.66
N ALA A 301 -14.97 -1.47 -14.84
CA ALA A 301 -14.34 -0.95 -16.04
C ALA A 301 -14.00 0.54 -15.85
N PHE A 302 -12.83 0.93 -16.32
CA PHE A 302 -12.33 2.30 -16.27
C PHE A 302 -11.48 2.54 -17.51
N ASP A 303 -11.79 3.59 -18.28
CA ASP A 303 -11.09 3.87 -19.53
C ASP A 303 -9.66 4.38 -19.23
N THR A 304 -8.66 3.61 -19.65
CA THR A 304 -7.25 3.99 -19.57
C THR A 304 -6.63 4.24 -20.93
N SER A 305 -7.43 4.31 -22.00
CA SER A 305 -6.95 4.48 -23.39
C SER A 305 -6.28 5.84 -23.63
N SER A 306 -6.60 6.85 -22.81
CA SER A 306 -6.01 8.18 -22.84
C SER A 306 -4.61 8.24 -22.22
N VAL A 307 -4.20 7.22 -21.46
CA VAL A 307 -2.91 7.16 -20.77
C VAL A 307 -1.81 6.87 -21.79
N LYS A 308 -1.02 7.90 -22.12
CA LYS A 308 0.13 7.78 -23.06
C LYS A 308 1.44 7.52 -22.33
N GLU A 309 1.61 8.15 -21.18
CA GLU A 309 2.80 8.04 -20.33
C GLU A 309 2.37 7.96 -18.87
N SER A 310 3.05 7.13 -18.09
CA SER A 310 2.82 6.99 -16.65
C SER A 310 3.97 7.55 -15.83
N VAL A 311 3.65 8.13 -14.67
CA VAL A 311 4.63 8.58 -13.69
C VAL A 311 4.96 7.43 -12.73
N ALA A 312 6.25 7.21 -12.50
CA ALA A 312 6.72 6.20 -11.55
C ALA A 312 7.03 6.83 -10.17
N PRO A 313 6.74 6.12 -9.06
CA PRO A 313 6.03 4.84 -9.02
C PRO A 313 4.51 4.97 -9.22
N PHE A 314 3.95 6.16 -9.04
CA PHE A 314 2.57 6.52 -9.33
C PHE A 314 2.48 8.05 -9.39
N PHE A 315 1.35 8.58 -9.85
CA PHE A 315 1.12 10.02 -9.92
C PHE A 315 1.25 10.69 -8.54
N SER A 316 2.19 11.62 -8.44
CA SER A 316 2.43 12.52 -7.32
C SER A 316 2.84 13.87 -7.90
N ARG A 317 2.41 14.97 -7.29
CA ARG A 317 2.82 16.33 -7.68
C ARG A 317 4.24 16.62 -7.21
N VAL A 318 4.65 15.96 -6.12
CA VAL A 318 6.06 15.96 -5.70
C VAL A 318 6.84 15.10 -6.69
N GLN A 319 7.49 15.78 -7.63
CA GLN A 319 8.48 15.18 -8.53
C GLN A 319 9.86 15.29 -7.87
N TYR A 320 10.61 14.20 -7.89
CA TYR A 320 11.98 14.21 -7.39
C TYR A 320 12.91 14.78 -8.47
N ALA A 321 13.76 15.73 -8.11
CA ALA A 321 14.81 16.21 -9.01
C ALA A 321 15.80 15.06 -9.24
N SER A 322 15.71 14.43 -10.42
CA SER A 322 16.60 13.34 -10.79
C SER A 322 17.89 13.92 -11.38
N SER A 323 18.96 13.95 -10.60
CA SER A 323 20.31 14.11 -11.14
C SER A 323 21.33 13.28 -10.33
N GLY A 324 22.22 12.57 -11.03
CA GLY A 324 23.30 11.76 -10.45
C GLY A 324 22.97 10.27 -10.23
N SER A 325 23.76 9.58 -9.38
CA SER A 325 23.69 8.12 -9.14
C SER A 325 22.36 7.60 -8.57
N LEU A 326 21.48 8.50 -8.13
CA LEU A 326 20.08 8.20 -7.76
C LEU A 326 19.22 7.90 -8.99
N ASP A 327 19.47 8.55 -10.12
CA ASP A 327 18.72 8.36 -11.37
C ASP A 327 18.94 6.94 -11.95
N SER A 328 20.17 6.42 -11.88
CA SER A 328 20.50 5.04 -12.29
C SER A 328 19.96 3.96 -11.32
N SER A 329 19.60 4.36 -10.09
CA SER A 329 18.89 3.49 -9.14
C SER A 329 17.40 3.47 -9.42
N ILE A 330 16.83 4.61 -9.85
CA ILE A 330 15.43 4.77 -10.26
C ILE A 330 15.17 4.12 -11.63
N SER A 331 16.13 4.16 -12.55
CA SER A 331 15.98 3.61 -13.90
C SER A 331 15.76 2.09 -13.91
N ARG A 332 16.19 1.38 -12.86
CA ARG A 332 16.06 -0.08 -12.66
C ARG A 332 14.79 -0.51 -11.90
N LYS A 333 13.86 0.41 -11.67
CA LYS A 333 12.66 0.16 -10.85
C LYS A 333 11.53 -0.44 -11.66
N LYS A 334 10.81 -1.39 -11.05
CA LYS A 334 9.80 -2.22 -11.72
C LYS A 334 8.49 -1.44 -11.97
N SER A 335 8.17 -0.45 -11.12
CA SER A 335 6.96 0.37 -11.26
C SER A 335 6.93 1.32 -12.48
N ARG A 336 8.03 1.41 -13.25
CA ARG A 336 8.07 2.16 -14.51
C ARG A 336 7.15 1.55 -15.57
N ASP A 337 7.01 0.23 -15.57
CA ASP A 337 5.93 -0.45 -16.29
C ASP A 337 4.71 -0.48 -15.37
N TYR A 338 4.04 0.67 -15.26
CA TYR A 338 2.99 0.93 -14.28
C TYR A 338 1.90 -0.16 -14.31
N PHE A 339 1.33 -0.42 -15.49
CA PHE A 339 0.18 -1.34 -15.60
C PHE A 339 0.58 -2.78 -15.29
N SER A 340 1.72 -3.24 -15.78
CA SER A 340 2.21 -4.59 -15.46
C SER A 340 2.52 -4.74 -13.97
N TYR A 341 3.18 -3.75 -13.37
CA TYR A 341 3.55 -3.76 -11.97
C TYR A 341 2.33 -3.82 -11.06
N TYR A 342 1.38 -2.91 -11.23
CA TYR A 342 0.22 -2.84 -10.35
C TYR A 342 -0.78 -3.97 -10.60
N ARG A 343 -0.90 -4.48 -11.85
CA ARG A 343 -1.66 -5.71 -12.12
C ARG A 343 -1.11 -6.89 -11.32
N GLN A 344 0.21 -7.10 -11.35
CA GLN A 344 0.85 -8.15 -10.55
C GLN A 344 0.68 -7.91 -9.04
N LEU A 345 0.83 -6.67 -8.58
CA LEU A 345 0.67 -6.33 -7.16
C LEU A 345 -0.71 -6.68 -6.63
N ILE A 346 -1.78 -6.27 -7.32
CA ILE A 346 -3.14 -6.54 -6.86
C ILE A 346 -3.55 -8.01 -7.04
N THR A 347 -2.93 -8.73 -7.98
CA THR A 347 -3.23 -10.13 -8.25
C THR A 347 -2.56 -11.04 -7.23
N LEU A 348 -1.31 -10.74 -6.88
CA LEU A 348 -0.53 -11.52 -5.91
C LEU A 348 -0.78 -11.07 -4.47
N GLY A 349 -1.24 -9.84 -4.24
CA GLY A 349 -1.48 -9.27 -2.92
C GLY A 349 -0.26 -9.47 -2.01
N ASN A 350 -0.47 -10.16 -0.89
CA ASN A 350 0.58 -10.45 0.09
C ASN A 350 1.70 -11.37 -0.43
N ASP A 351 1.44 -12.16 -1.47
CA ASP A 351 2.44 -13.07 -2.06
C ASP A 351 3.34 -12.40 -3.11
N PHE A 352 3.17 -11.10 -3.37
CA PHE A 352 3.92 -10.35 -4.37
C PHE A 352 5.46 -10.44 -4.21
N LYS A 353 5.96 -10.56 -2.98
CA LYS A 353 7.40 -10.70 -2.72
C LYS A 353 8.01 -12.02 -3.23
N LYS A 354 7.21 -13.09 -3.32
CA LYS A 354 7.69 -14.41 -3.73
C LYS A 354 7.90 -14.51 -5.25
N ALA A 355 7.32 -13.59 -6.01
CA ALA A 355 7.37 -13.55 -7.48
C ALA A 355 8.43 -12.59 -8.03
N GLN A 356 9.18 -11.88 -7.18
CA GLN A 356 10.19 -10.89 -7.57
C GLN A 356 11.60 -11.35 -7.34
#